data_AF-A0A3Q0EW13-F1
#
_entry.id   AF-A0A3Q0EW13-F1
#
_cell.length_a   1.000
_cell.length_b   1.000
_cell.length_c   1.000
_cell.angle_alpha   90.00
_cell.angle_beta   90.00
_cell.angle_gamma   90.00
#
_symmetry.space_group_name_H-M   'P 1'
#
loop_
_entity.id
_entity.type
_entity.pdbx_description
1 polymer ?
#
loop_
_entity_poly.entity_id
_entity_poly.type
_entity_poly.pdbx_seq_one_letter_code
_entity_poly.pdbx_strand_id
1 'polypeptide(L)'
;MPLSSSLTLTPTLPRIASTTHASHNSHPTYLRFTPNFKPTHLRAFLPLTSLAPTRHRRAAGPVCLFTGIVEEMGSVKQLGTAPHGGFDLKIAASTVLDGVNLGDSIAVNGTCLTVTEFDGKVSDFTVGLSPETLRKTSLSELKPGSPVNLERAVTPSSRMGGHFVQGHVDSTGVIVSKVPEGDSLWVKMSLG
;
A
#
# COMPACT_ATOMS: atom_id res chain seq x y z
N MET A 1 -39.04 -50.69 -23.06
CA MET A 1 -40.25 -50.07 -22.49
C MET A 1 -40.33 -50.46 -21.02
N PRO A 2 -40.85 -49.60 -20.11
CA PRO A 2 -40.81 -48.14 -20.08
C PRO A 2 -39.72 -47.71 -19.04
N LEU A 3 -39.71 -46.59 -18.30
CA LEU A 3 -40.42 -45.30 -18.37
C LEU A 3 -39.42 -44.17 -18.01
N SER A 4 -39.89 -42.92 -18.07
CA SER A 4 -39.17 -41.67 -17.74
C SER A 4 -39.22 -41.28 -16.25
N SER A 5 -38.24 -40.51 -15.76
CA SER A 5 -38.51 -39.14 -15.23
C SER A 5 -37.23 -38.37 -14.88
N SER A 6 -36.99 -37.26 -15.60
CA SER A 6 -36.04 -36.21 -15.25
C SER A 6 -36.76 -35.07 -14.52
N LEU A 7 -36.13 -34.49 -13.50
CA LEU A 7 -36.61 -33.29 -12.81
C LEU A 7 -35.58 -32.17 -12.93
N THR A 8 -35.86 -31.22 -13.81
CA THR A 8 -35.06 -29.99 -13.99
C THR A 8 -35.68 -28.87 -13.16
N LEU A 9 -34.95 -28.35 -12.18
CA LEU A 9 -35.38 -27.21 -11.36
C LEU A 9 -34.93 -25.89 -12.00
N THR A 10 -35.87 -25.09 -12.51
CA THR A 10 -35.64 -23.70 -12.93
C THR A 10 -36.15 -22.72 -11.86
N PRO A 11 -35.33 -21.78 -11.36
CA PRO A 11 -35.79 -20.74 -10.45
C PRO A 11 -36.49 -19.59 -11.21
N THR A 12 -37.67 -19.20 -10.75
CA THR A 12 -38.48 -18.09 -11.29
C THR A 12 -38.14 -16.75 -10.62
N LEU A 13 -37.91 -15.70 -11.43
CA LEU A 13 -37.82 -14.33 -10.91
C LEU A 13 -39.22 -13.73 -10.66
N PRO A 14 -39.44 -13.01 -9.54
CA PRO A 14 -40.61 -12.15 -9.38
C PRO A 14 -40.41 -10.79 -10.07
N ARG A 15 -41.41 -10.39 -10.85
CA ARG A 15 -41.52 -9.11 -11.56
C ARG A 15 -42.21 -8.09 -10.66
N ILE A 16 -41.55 -7.00 -10.28
CA ILE A 16 -42.17 -5.89 -9.52
C ILE A 16 -42.72 -4.84 -10.49
N ALA A 17 -43.90 -4.31 -10.16
CA ALA A 17 -44.68 -3.43 -11.02
C ALA A 17 -44.28 -1.95 -10.91
N SER A 18 -44.54 -1.23 -11.99
CA SER A 18 -44.43 0.24 -12.08
C SER A 18 -45.65 0.94 -11.49
N THR A 19 -45.43 1.95 -10.64
CA THR A 19 -46.43 2.97 -10.32
C THR A 19 -45.87 4.37 -10.55
N THR A 20 -46.67 5.19 -11.23
CA THR A 20 -46.41 6.61 -11.54
C THR A 20 -46.70 7.50 -10.33
N HIS A 21 -45.97 8.61 -10.16
CA HIS A 21 -46.59 9.90 -9.83
C HIS A 21 -45.67 11.07 -10.21
N ALA A 22 -46.24 12.28 -10.23
CA ALA A 22 -45.79 13.40 -11.06
C ALA A 22 -45.08 14.54 -10.29
N SER A 23 -44.48 15.43 -11.09
CA SER A 23 -44.33 16.87 -10.82
C SER A 23 -43.53 17.33 -9.60
N HIS A 24 -42.39 17.97 -9.84
CA HIS A 24 -42.33 19.43 -9.66
C HIS A 24 -41.20 20.05 -10.49
N ASN A 25 -41.50 21.17 -11.15
CA ASN A 25 -40.54 21.98 -11.90
C ASN A 25 -40.61 23.42 -11.37
N SER A 26 -39.48 24.03 -11.04
CA SER A 26 -39.40 25.45 -10.66
C SER A 26 -38.04 26.06 -11.02
N HIS A 27 -38.07 26.98 -11.97
CA HIS A 27 -36.93 27.76 -12.43
C HIS A 27 -36.55 28.91 -11.46
N PRO A 28 -35.32 29.44 -11.52
CA PRO A 28 -34.81 30.40 -10.55
C PRO A 28 -35.37 31.81 -10.72
N THR A 29 -35.66 32.48 -9.60
CA THR A 29 -36.11 33.88 -9.56
C THR A 29 -34.96 34.86 -9.74
N TYR A 30 -34.97 35.60 -10.85
CA TYR A 30 -34.16 36.80 -11.03
C TYR A 30 -34.73 37.96 -10.20
N LEU A 31 -33.88 38.69 -9.49
CA LEU A 31 -34.13 40.09 -9.12
C LEU A 31 -32.96 40.96 -9.61
N ARG A 32 -33.32 42.00 -10.36
CA ARG A 32 -32.41 42.86 -11.11
C ARG A 32 -32.38 44.23 -10.45
N PHE A 33 -31.19 44.68 -10.04
CA PHE A 33 -30.99 46.05 -9.56
C PHE A 33 -29.86 46.70 -10.37
N THR A 34 -30.13 47.89 -10.93
CA THR A 34 -29.16 48.64 -11.75
C THR A 34 -29.18 50.12 -11.36
N PRO A 35 -28.10 50.66 -10.77
CA PRO A 35 -27.82 52.08 -10.84
C PRO A 35 -27.08 52.40 -12.14
N ASN A 36 -27.54 53.46 -12.82
CA ASN A 36 -27.06 53.90 -14.11
C ASN A 36 -25.93 54.93 -13.92
N PHE A 37 -24.74 54.69 -14.46
CA PHE A 37 -23.63 55.66 -14.42
C PHE A 37 -22.92 55.74 -15.78
N LYS A 38 -22.76 56.96 -16.28
CA LYS A 38 -22.21 57.24 -17.62
C LYS A 38 -20.68 57.31 -17.60
N PRO A 39 -20.00 57.03 -18.73
CA PRO A 39 -18.55 56.80 -18.76
C PRO A 39 -17.74 58.05 -19.09
N THR A 40 -16.55 58.17 -18.49
CA THR A 40 -15.48 59.08 -18.96
C THR A 40 -14.09 58.54 -18.59
N HIS A 41 -13.18 58.57 -19.57
CA HIS A 41 -11.71 58.45 -19.47
C HIS A 41 -11.05 57.16 -18.94
N LEU A 42 -10.80 56.24 -19.88
CA LEU A 42 -9.45 55.85 -20.29
C LEU A 42 -8.34 55.70 -19.20
N ARG A 43 -8.07 54.45 -18.79
CA ARG A 43 -6.69 53.92 -18.65
C ARG A 43 -6.69 52.40 -18.50
N ALA A 44 -6.08 51.70 -19.44
CA ALA A 44 -5.87 50.26 -19.35
C ALA A 44 -4.71 49.96 -18.40
N PHE A 45 -5.03 49.50 -17.19
CA PHE A 45 -4.09 48.81 -16.32
C PHE A 45 -4.59 47.39 -16.11
N LEU A 46 -3.89 46.41 -16.70
CA LEU A 46 -4.08 45.00 -16.40
C LEU A 46 -3.78 44.78 -14.91
N PRO A 47 -4.68 44.16 -14.13
CA PRO A 47 -4.36 43.79 -12.76
C PRO A 47 -3.26 42.73 -12.81
N LEU A 48 -2.20 42.92 -12.01
CA LEU A 48 -1.27 41.85 -11.71
C LEU A 48 -2.07 40.72 -11.06
N THR A 49 -2.23 39.59 -11.76
CA THR A 49 -2.90 38.43 -11.18
C THR A 49 -2.04 37.92 -10.03
N SER A 50 -2.58 38.02 -8.81
CA SER A 50 -1.96 37.41 -7.63
C SER A 50 -1.90 35.90 -7.84
N LEU A 51 -0.71 35.41 -8.22
CA LEU A 51 -0.40 34.00 -8.24
C LEU A 51 -0.34 33.52 -6.79
N ALA A 52 -1.50 33.08 -6.28
CA ALA A 52 -1.54 32.31 -5.06
C ALA A 52 -0.52 31.16 -5.18
N PRO A 53 0.37 30.96 -4.21
CA PRO A 53 1.41 29.95 -4.33
C PRO A 53 0.73 28.59 -4.46
N THR A 54 0.97 27.93 -5.59
CA THR A 54 0.59 26.53 -5.76
C THR A 54 1.30 25.73 -4.69
N ARG A 55 0.56 25.40 -3.62
CA ARG A 55 1.03 24.55 -2.53
C ARG A 55 1.22 23.16 -3.11
N HIS A 56 2.36 22.94 -3.76
CA HIS A 56 2.88 21.62 -4.03
C HIS A 56 2.93 20.89 -2.69
N ARG A 57 1.93 20.04 -2.47
CA ARG A 57 2.02 18.95 -1.51
C ARG A 57 3.16 18.07 -2.00
N ARG A 58 4.39 18.41 -1.60
CA ARG A 58 5.45 17.42 -1.47
C ARG A 58 4.91 16.39 -0.48
N ALA A 59 4.34 15.31 -0.99
CA ALA A 59 4.31 14.03 -0.30
C ALA A 59 5.75 13.49 -0.27
N ALA A 60 6.67 14.26 0.31
CA ALA A 60 7.98 13.82 0.70
C ALA A 60 7.80 13.20 2.09
N GLY A 61 7.22 12.00 2.11
CA GLY A 61 7.47 11.10 3.23
C GLY A 61 8.98 10.88 3.36
N PRO A 62 9.50 10.57 4.55
CA PRO A 62 10.89 10.21 4.69
C PRO A 62 11.17 9.05 3.73
N VAL A 63 12.10 9.24 2.79
CA VAL A 63 12.50 8.18 1.88
C VAL A 63 13.37 7.24 2.69
N CYS A 64 12.72 6.21 3.26
CA CYS A 64 13.43 5.07 3.78
C CYS A 64 14.26 4.46 2.64
N LEU A 65 15.47 4.04 2.99
CA LEU A 65 16.48 3.59 2.03
C LEU A 65 17.24 2.42 2.62
N PHE A 66 17.48 1.43 1.79
CA PHE A 66 18.19 0.19 2.09
C PHE A 66 19.31 -0.02 1.07
N THR A 67 20.17 -1.01 1.30
CA THR A 67 21.28 -1.39 0.42
C THR A 67 21.02 -2.66 -0.39
N GLY A 68 20.02 -3.46 -0.02
CA GLY A 68 19.77 -4.79 -0.57
C GLY A 68 20.69 -5.87 0.01
N ILE A 69 21.38 -5.57 1.13
CA ILE A 69 22.22 -6.53 1.85
C ILE A 69 21.45 -7.00 3.08
N VAL A 70 21.01 -8.27 3.04
CA VAL A 70 20.31 -8.90 4.17
C VAL A 70 21.27 -9.01 5.36
N GLU A 71 20.87 -8.46 6.51
CA GLU A 71 21.65 -8.50 7.75
C GLU A 71 21.43 -9.82 8.51
N GLU A 72 20.18 -10.33 8.52
CA GLU A 72 19.85 -11.63 9.11
C GLU A 72 18.60 -12.25 8.48
N MET A 73 18.36 -13.54 8.75
CA MET A 73 17.05 -14.16 8.54
C MET A 73 16.30 -14.28 9.87
N GLY A 74 15.18 -13.57 9.99
CA GLY A 74 14.23 -13.72 11.09
C GLY A 74 13.22 -14.85 10.85
N SER A 75 12.35 -15.08 11.83
CA SER A 75 11.29 -16.08 11.77
C SER A 75 9.94 -15.47 12.13
N VAL A 76 8.93 -15.64 11.28
CA VAL A 76 7.55 -15.20 11.56
C VAL A 76 7.03 -15.94 12.79
N LYS A 77 6.56 -15.20 13.80
CA LYS A 77 5.96 -15.75 15.03
C LYS A 77 4.44 -15.79 14.93
N GLN A 78 3.85 -14.72 14.42
CA GLN A 78 2.40 -14.56 14.27
C GLN A 78 2.12 -13.58 13.13
N LEU A 79 1.00 -13.78 12.44
CA LEU A 79 0.44 -12.79 11.52
C LEU A 79 -1.09 -12.89 11.51
N GLY A 80 -1.79 -11.79 11.20
CA GLY A 80 -3.24 -11.78 11.06
C GLY A 80 -3.89 -10.43 11.32
N THR A 81 -5.22 -10.37 11.17
CA THR A 81 -6.01 -9.19 11.53
C THR A 81 -5.89 -8.92 13.03
N ALA A 82 -5.54 -7.68 13.38
CA ALA A 82 -5.36 -7.24 14.75
C ALA A 82 -6.61 -6.52 15.30
N PRO A 83 -6.76 -6.37 16.64
CA PRO A 83 -7.93 -5.72 17.24
C PRO A 83 -8.18 -4.28 16.82
N HIS A 84 -7.15 -3.57 16.33
CA HIS A 84 -7.24 -2.21 15.78
C HIS A 84 -7.76 -2.15 14.34
N GLY A 85 -8.05 -3.30 13.72
CA GLY A 85 -8.60 -3.40 12.36
C GLY A 85 -7.55 -3.45 11.24
N GLY A 86 -6.26 -3.25 11.57
CA GLY A 86 -5.15 -3.52 10.66
C GLY A 86 -4.79 -5.01 10.58
N PHE A 87 -3.72 -5.32 9.85
CA PHE A 87 -3.13 -6.65 9.79
C PHE A 87 -1.68 -6.55 10.25
N ASP A 88 -1.32 -7.31 11.28
CA ASP A 88 0.00 -7.23 11.90
C ASP A 88 0.84 -8.48 11.57
N LEU A 89 2.16 -8.30 11.55
CA LEU A 89 3.15 -9.34 11.36
C LEU A 89 4.21 -9.21 12.48
N LYS A 90 4.30 -10.24 13.33
CA LYS A 90 5.30 -10.34 14.41
C LYS A 90 6.41 -11.31 14.02
N ILE A 91 7.66 -10.87 14.15
CA ILE A 91 8.86 -11.54 13.66
C ILE A 91 9.87 -11.64 14.81
N ALA A 92 10.43 -12.83 15.05
CA ALA A 92 11.60 -12.99 15.89
C ALA A 92 12.87 -12.68 15.10
N ALA A 93 13.73 -11.85 15.67
CA ALA A 93 14.91 -11.25 15.07
C ALA A 93 15.92 -10.89 16.15
N SER A 94 17.15 -10.48 15.83
CA SER A 94 18.14 -10.11 16.87
C SER A 94 19.06 -9.00 16.39
N THR A 95 19.70 -9.19 15.25
CA THR A 95 20.63 -8.23 14.64
C THR A 95 19.93 -6.92 14.29
N VAL A 96 18.72 -6.97 13.71
CA VAL A 96 17.98 -5.75 13.33
C VAL A 96 17.28 -5.06 14.51
N LEU A 97 17.26 -5.68 15.69
CA LEU A 97 16.73 -5.07 16.93
C LEU A 97 17.78 -4.25 17.68
N ASP A 98 19.07 -4.38 17.33
CA ASP A 98 20.12 -3.55 17.93
C ASP A 98 19.94 -2.09 17.51
N GLY A 99 19.73 -1.22 18.50
CA GLY A 99 19.45 0.21 18.33
C GLY A 99 18.05 0.59 17.82
N VAL A 100 17.10 -0.36 17.73
CA VAL A 100 15.76 -0.11 17.15
C VAL A 100 14.86 0.77 18.03
N ASN A 101 14.02 1.59 17.39
CA ASN A 101 13.04 2.47 18.01
C ASN A 101 11.65 2.27 17.37
N LEU A 102 10.60 2.73 18.07
CA LEU A 102 9.26 2.77 17.49
C LEU A 102 9.22 3.79 16.34
N GLY A 103 8.67 3.38 15.20
CA GLY A 103 8.68 4.19 13.98
C GLY A 103 9.89 3.98 13.07
N ASP A 104 10.91 3.22 13.50
CA ASP A 104 12.01 2.84 12.62
C ASP A 104 11.54 1.93 11.48
N SER A 105 12.30 1.91 10.40
CA SER A 105 11.96 1.16 9.19
C SER A 105 12.91 -0.03 8.99
N ILE A 106 12.31 -1.21 8.83
CA ILE A 106 13.01 -2.47 8.57
C ILE A 106 12.42 -3.07 7.28
N ALA A 107 13.29 -3.50 6.36
CA ALA A 107 12.87 -4.24 5.18
C ALA A 107 12.63 -5.70 5.55
N VAL A 108 11.41 -6.20 5.34
CA VAL A 108 11.04 -7.62 5.50
C VAL A 108 10.83 -8.22 4.12
N ASN A 109 11.67 -9.18 3.73
CA ASN A 109 11.74 -9.69 2.34
C ASN A 109 11.82 -8.56 1.29
N GLY A 110 12.60 -7.51 1.59
CA GLY A 110 12.73 -6.34 0.72
C GLY A 110 11.53 -5.37 0.73
N THR A 111 10.54 -5.58 1.61
CA THR A 111 9.40 -4.66 1.80
C THR A 111 9.66 -3.73 2.99
N CYS A 112 9.71 -2.42 2.76
CA CYS A 112 9.86 -1.42 3.82
C CYS A 112 8.64 -1.41 4.74
N LEU A 113 8.84 -1.73 6.02
CA LEU A 113 7.79 -1.74 7.04
C LEU A 113 8.23 -0.98 8.29
N THR A 114 7.26 -0.34 8.96
CA THR A 114 7.47 0.47 10.15
C THR A 114 7.27 -0.36 11.41
N VAL A 115 8.24 -0.34 12.32
CA VAL A 115 8.18 -1.00 13.64
C VAL A 115 7.09 -0.35 14.49
N THR A 116 6.07 -1.12 14.86
CA THR A 116 4.95 -0.68 15.71
C THR A 116 5.11 -1.12 17.17
N GLU A 117 5.81 -2.23 17.40
CA GLU A 117 6.16 -2.77 18.73
C GLU A 117 7.48 -3.53 18.64
N PHE A 118 8.23 -3.64 19.75
CA PHE A 118 9.35 -4.58 19.88
C PHE A 118 9.61 -4.94 21.35
N ASP A 119 10.16 -6.13 21.58
CA ASP A 119 10.64 -6.57 22.89
C ASP A 119 12.00 -7.26 22.76
N GLY A 120 13.05 -6.55 23.23
CA GLY A 120 14.42 -7.05 23.23
C GLY A 120 14.70 -8.22 24.20
N LYS A 121 13.78 -8.57 25.10
CA LYS A 121 13.94 -9.72 26.01
C LYS A 121 13.52 -11.04 25.37
N VAL A 122 12.49 -11.02 24.53
CA VAL A 122 12.03 -12.18 23.73
C VAL A 122 12.53 -12.12 22.29
N SER A 123 13.23 -11.06 21.93
CA SER A 123 13.87 -10.82 20.64
C SER A 123 12.86 -10.89 19.49
N ASP A 124 11.79 -10.10 19.61
CA ASP A 124 10.78 -9.96 18.55
C ASP A 124 10.37 -8.49 18.29
N PHE A 125 9.77 -8.26 17.12
CA PHE A 125 9.13 -7.00 16.75
C PHE A 125 7.85 -7.22 15.94
N THR A 126 6.97 -6.24 15.97
CA THR A 126 5.70 -6.20 15.23
C THR A 126 5.77 -5.08 14.19
N VAL A 127 5.20 -5.33 13.00
CA VAL A 127 4.97 -4.34 11.95
C VAL A 127 3.52 -4.44 11.43
N GLY A 128 2.96 -3.30 11.03
CA GLY A 128 1.65 -3.24 10.36
C GLY A 128 1.77 -3.41 8.84
N LEU A 129 0.87 -4.19 8.25
CA LEU A 129 0.78 -4.45 6.82
C LEU A 129 -0.46 -3.75 6.23
N SER A 130 -0.24 -2.88 5.23
CA SER A 130 -1.34 -2.23 4.51
C SER A 130 -2.02 -3.20 3.53
N PRO A 131 -3.30 -2.98 3.15
CA PRO A 131 -3.96 -3.80 2.14
C PRO A 131 -3.24 -3.86 0.79
N GLU A 132 -2.58 -2.76 0.37
CA GLU A 132 -1.77 -2.77 -0.86
C GLU A 132 -0.49 -3.58 -0.68
N THR A 133 0.16 -3.51 0.48
CA THR A 133 1.32 -4.35 0.82
C THR A 133 0.98 -5.84 0.73
N LEU A 134 -0.15 -6.26 1.34
CA LEU A 134 -0.63 -7.64 1.31
C LEU A 134 -0.94 -8.15 -0.11
N ARG A 135 -1.30 -7.24 -1.02
CA ARG A 135 -1.65 -7.52 -2.42
C ARG A 135 -0.45 -7.49 -3.37
N LYS A 136 0.59 -6.71 -3.05
CA LYS A 136 1.78 -6.48 -3.89
C LYS A 136 2.98 -7.36 -3.54
N THR A 137 2.99 -7.94 -2.35
CA THR A 137 4.11 -8.71 -1.81
C THR A 137 3.69 -10.16 -1.54
N SER A 138 4.66 -11.06 -1.38
CA SER A 138 4.43 -12.43 -0.90
C SER A 138 4.19 -12.52 0.61
N LEU A 139 4.11 -11.41 1.34
CA LEU A 139 3.99 -11.42 2.81
C LEU A 139 2.65 -12.00 3.30
N SER A 140 1.61 -11.97 2.45
CA SER A 140 0.30 -12.59 2.72
C SER A 140 0.31 -14.12 2.63
N GLU A 141 1.35 -14.73 2.04
CA GLU A 141 1.52 -16.19 1.94
C GLU A 141 2.26 -16.79 3.14
N LEU A 142 2.86 -15.95 4.00
CA LEU A 142 3.66 -16.36 5.15
C LEU A 142 2.82 -17.04 6.24
N LYS A 143 3.49 -17.85 7.05
CA LYS A 143 2.91 -18.59 8.19
C LYS A 143 3.85 -18.53 9.39
N PRO A 144 3.38 -18.80 10.62
CA PRO A 144 4.28 -19.01 11.76
C PRO A 144 5.38 -20.03 11.42
N GLY A 145 6.63 -19.69 11.73
CA GLY A 145 7.83 -20.45 11.36
C GLY A 145 8.42 -20.13 9.98
N SER A 146 7.78 -19.33 9.13
CA SER A 146 8.36 -18.92 7.85
C SER A 146 9.63 -18.06 8.05
N PRO A 147 10.73 -18.33 7.34
CA PRO A 147 11.91 -17.47 7.35
C PRO A 147 11.64 -16.17 6.56
N VAL A 148 12.23 -15.07 7.01
CA VAL A 148 12.17 -13.76 6.32
C VAL A 148 13.54 -13.09 6.35
N ASN A 149 13.94 -12.52 5.22
CA ASN A 149 15.15 -11.69 5.12
C ASN A 149 14.90 -10.33 5.78
N LEU A 150 15.81 -9.86 6.62
CA LEU A 150 15.72 -8.61 7.35
C LEU A 150 16.92 -7.69 7.06
N GLU A 151 16.66 -6.38 6.88
CA GLU A 151 17.66 -5.33 6.69
C GLU A 151 17.14 -4.02 7.32
N ARG A 152 17.96 -3.32 8.11
CA ARG A 152 17.61 -2.00 8.69
C ARG A 152 17.76 -0.89 7.65
N ALA A 153 16.98 0.18 7.81
CA ALA A 153 17.18 1.40 7.03
C ALA A 153 18.58 1.99 7.24
N VAL A 154 19.17 2.56 6.18
CA VAL A 154 20.51 3.17 6.25
C VAL A 154 20.49 4.44 7.10
N THR A 155 21.54 4.61 7.91
CA THR A 155 21.85 5.84 8.63
C THR A 155 22.82 6.70 7.81
N PRO A 156 23.01 8.00 8.13
CA PRO A 156 24.00 8.85 7.44
C PRO A 156 25.45 8.36 7.51
N SER A 157 25.77 7.45 8.43
CA SER A 157 27.10 6.83 8.59
C SER A 157 27.17 5.38 8.08
N SER A 158 26.07 4.81 7.58
CA SER A 158 26.02 3.44 7.06
C SER A 158 26.86 3.28 5.79
N ARG A 159 27.59 2.17 5.68
CA ARG A 159 28.34 1.82 4.47
C ARG A 159 27.38 1.27 3.40
N MET A 160 27.28 1.95 2.27
CA MET A 160 26.50 1.50 1.12
C MET A 160 27.29 0.50 0.27
N GLY A 161 27.33 -0.76 0.69
CA GLY A 161 28.03 -1.84 -0.05
C GLY A 161 27.24 -2.39 -1.25
N GLY A 162 25.91 -2.26 -1.24
CA GLY A 162 25.02 -2.72 -2.30
C GLY A 162 24.60 -1.59 -3.24
N HIS A 163 23.29 -1.41 -3.41
CA HIS A 163 22.70 -0.37 -4.26
C HIS A 163 21.49 0.28 -3.57
N PHE A 164 20.99 1.39 -4.10
CA PHE A 164 19.82 2.04 -3.52
C PHE A 164 18.56 1.18 -3.68
N VAL A 165 18.03 0.67 -2.58
CA VAL A 165 16.76 -0.07 -2.51
C VAL A 165 15.75 0.77 -1.72
N GLN A 166 14.59 1.08 -2.32
CA GLN A 166 13.55 1.86 -1.64
C GLN A 166 12.69 1.02 -0.69
N GLY A 167 12.64 -0.30 -0.90
CA GLY A 167 11.74 -1.21 -0.19
C GLY A 167 10.27 -1.11 -0.59
N HIS A 168 9.93 -0.42 -1.69
CA HIS A 168 8.63 -0.55 -2.35
C HIS A 168 8.70 -1.70 -3.36
N VAL A 169 7.80 -2.67 -3.23
CA VAL A 169 7.73 -3.85 -4.11
C VAL A 169 6.72 -3.60 -5.22
N ASP A 170 7.16 -3.67 -6.48
CA ASP A 170 6.30 -3.46 -7.66
C ASP A 170 5.36 -4.63 -7.93
N SER A 171 5.85 -5.87 -7.82
CA SER A 171 5.11 -7.12 -8.04
C SER A 171 5.87 -8.31 -7.42
N THR A 172 5.21 -9.47 -7.39
CA THR A 172 5.84 -10.76 -7.07
C THR A 172 6.33 -11.47 -8.35
N GLY A 173 7.20 -12.46 -8.17
CA GLY A 173 7.68 -13.34 -9.24
C GLY A 173 7.85 -14.77 -8.74
N VAL A 174 7.57 -15.74 -9.60
CA VAL A 174 7.62 -17.17 -9.29
C VAL A 174 8.97 -17.74 -9.71
N ILE A 175 9.64 -18.46 -8.81
CA ILE A 175 10.85 -19.21 -9.16
C ILE A 175 10.44 -20.44 -9.99
N VAL A 176 10.88 -20.50 -11.24
CA VAL A 176 10.56 -21.59 -12.19
C VAL A 176 11.70 -22.58 -12.38
N SER A 177 12.92 -22.25 -11.93
CA SER A 177 14.04 -23.20 -11.92
C SER A 177 15.11 -22.79 -10.90
N LYS A 178 15.85 -23.77 -10.37
CA LYS A 178 17.03 -23.62 -9.51
C LYS A 178 18.05 -24.66 -9.96
N VAL A 179 19.23 -24.24 -10.40
CA VAL A 179 20.31 -25.11 -10.90
C VAL A 179 21.61 -24.77 -10.17
N PRO A 180 22.22 -25.70 -9.42
CA PRO A 180 23.54 -25.49 -8.82
C PRO A 180 24.63 -25.39 -9.91
N GLU A 181 25.51 -24.41 -9.78
CA GLU A 181 26.68 -24.20 -10.64
C GLU A 181 27.90 -23.97 -9.74
N GLY A 182 28.60 -25.06 -9.39
CA GLY A 182 29.74 -24.99 -8.46
C GLY A 182 29.31 -24.62 -7.04
N ASP A 183 29.81 -23.48 -6.55
CA ASP A 183 29.44 -22.85 -5.27
C ASP A 183 28.21 -21.93 -5.39
N SER A 184 27.71 -21.72 -6.60
CA SER A 184 26.66 -20.76 -6.94
C SER A 184 25.33 -21.45 -7.28
N LEU A 185 24.24 -20.68 -7.29
CA LEU A 185 22.90 -21.17 -7.61
C LEU A 185 22.24 -20.29 -8.67
N TRP A 186 22.09 -20.80 -9.89
CA TRP A 186 21.32 -20.13 -10.93
C TRP A 186 19.82 -20.30 -10.64
N VAL A 187 19.16 -19.20 -10.26
CA VAL A 187 17.71 -19.12 -10.09
C VAL A 187 17.08 -18.48 -11.32
N LYS A 188 16.06 -19.14 -11.91
CA LYS A 188 15.23 -18.57 -12.99
C LYS A 188 13.87 -18.18 -12.42
N MET A 189 13.42 -16.97 -12.74
CA MET A 189 12.14 -16.42 -12.29
C MET A 189 11.25 -16.05 -13.47
N SER A 190 9.94 -16.19 -13.30
CA SER A 190 8.93 -15.55 -14.13
C SER A 190 8.28 -14.43 -13.33
N LEU A 191 8.01 -13.29 -13.96
CA LEU A 191 7.09 -12.30 -13.38
C LEU A 191 5.67 -12.88 -13.40
N GLY A 192 4.87 -12.50 -12.39
CA GLY A 192 3.42 -12.75 -12.34
C GLY A 192 2.61 -11.64 -13.01
#